data_AF-A0AAW8VK66-F1
#
_entry.id   AF-A0AAW8VK66-F1
#
_cell.length_a   1.000
_cell.length_b   1.000
_cell.length_c   1.000
_cell.angle_alpha   90.00
_cell.angle_beta   90.00
_cell.angle_gamma   90.00
#
_symmetry.space_group_name_H-M   'P 1'
#
loop_
_entity.id
_entity.type
_entity.pdbx_description
1 polymer ?
#
loop_
_entity_poly.entity_id
_entity_poly.type
_entity_poly.pdbx_seq_one_letter_code
_entity_poly.pdbx_strand_id
1 'polypeptide(L)'
;MAFITLTPENVMSEHLCCAIADKKHQTGVNDKRNWLAERIKEGHIFRKLDAQGKVFIEYAPLEKAWVPVTGDNYFYIYCLWVSGSYKGKGYGKELLQSCIDDAKAQGKSGICLLSSKKKKPFLSEKKFMLKYGFKVVDTINDEYELLALSFDGTQPQFTSNVRKQSIEGKELTIYYGVQCPYIPNCIEQIYNYCENNQIPLRLVEIDTLEKAKQLPCIFNNWAVFYNGKFETVHLLNEGLLKKLLQLK
;
A
#
# COMPACT_ATOMS: atom_id res chain seq x y z
N MET A 1 -0.83 -22.48 13.68
CA MET A 1 -0.74 -21.13 14.29
C MET A 1 -2.03 -20.41 13.95
N ALA A 2 -2.59 -19.65 14.88
CA ALA A 2 -3.84 -18.92 14.65
C ALA A 2 -3.58 -17.55 14.00
N PHE A 3 -4.61 -16.96 13.41
CA PHE A 3 -4.60 -15.57 12.97
C PHE A 3 -5.31 -14.70 14.00
N ILE A 4 -4.74 -13.52 14.25
CA ILE A 4 -5.33 -12.46 15.07
C ILE A 4 -5.76 -11.34 14.12
N THR A 5 -7.01 -10.88 14.27
CA THR A 5 -7.49 -9.66 13.61
C THR A 5 -7.41 -8.52 14.62
N LEU A 6 -6.87 -7.38 14.19
CA LEU A 6 -6.81 -6.20 15.04
C LEU A 6 -8.21 -5.60 15.20
N THR A 7 -8.53 -5.21 16.42
CA THR A 7 -9.80 -4.62 16.82
C THR A 7 -9.52 -3.31 17.58
N PRO A 8 -10.53 -2.46 17.81
CA PRO A 8 -10.35 -1.26 18.62
C PRO A 8 -9.78 -1.54 20.02
N GLU A 9 -10.05 -2.72 20.57
CA GLU A 9 -9.62 -3.13 21.92
C GLU A 9 -8.16 -3.60 21.98
N ASN A 10 -7.64 -4.17 20.88
CA ASN A 10 -6.33 -4.81 20.88
C ASN A 10 -5.27 -4.07 20.02
N VAL A 11 -5.68 -3.15 19.13
CA VAL A 11 -4.75 -2.50 18.19
C VAL A 11 -3.61 -1.76 18.89
N MET A 12 -3.87 -1.25 20.11
CA MET A 12 -2.87 -0.52 20.87
C MET A 12 -1.85 -1.41 21.58
N SER A 13 -2.24 -2.63 21.98
CA SER A 13 -1.41 -3.56 22.74
C SER A 13 -0.75 -4.63 21.86
N GLU A 14 -1.39 -5.02 20.76
CA GLU A 14 -0.88 -6.01 19.81
C GLU A 14 0.36 -5.52 19.06
N HIS A 15 1.26 -6.46 18.75
CA HIS A 15 2.43 -6.15 17.93
C HIS A 15 2.05 -5.98 16.45
N LEU A 16 2.52 -4.90 15.82
CA LEU A 16 2.39 -4.76 14.37
C LEU A 16 3.53 -5.50 13.67
N CYS A 17 3.19 -6.59 12.98
CA CYS A 17 4.17 -7.45 12.33
C CYS A 17 4.90 -6.81 11.14
N CYS A 18 4.42 -5.68 10.60
CA CYS A 18 4.99 -5.04 9.41
C CYS A 18 6.47 -4.63 9.60
N ALA A 19 6.84 -4.11 10.77
CA ALA A 19 8.21 -3.72 11.13
C ALA A 19 8.55 -4.24 12.53
N ILE A 20 9.10 -5.45 12.57
CA ILE A 20 9.46 -6.15 13.81
C ILE A 20 10.72 -5.53 14.41
N ALA A 21 10.66 -5.15 15.69
CA ALA A 21 11.74 -4.82 16.66
C ALA A 21 12.90 -3.89 16.22
N ASP A 22 13.01 -3.50 14.95
CA ASP A 22 14.03 -2.59 14.47
C ASP A 22 13.72 -1.19 15.00
N LYS A 23 14.66 -0.66 15.79
CA LYS A 23 14.51 0.63 16.47
C LYS A 23 14.22 1.77 15.50
N LYS A 24 14.79 1.73 14.30
CA LYS A 24 14.61 2.79 13.30
C LYS A 24 13.18 2.87 12.73
N HIS A 25 12.36 1.84 12.93
CA HIS A 25 10.99 1.80 12.44
C HIS A 25 9.95 1.99 13.55
N GLN A 26 10.34 2.19 14.81
CA GLN A 26 9.39 2.28 15.92
C GLN A 26 8.48 3.49 15.81
N THR A 27 8.98 4.63 15.33
CA THR A 27 8.15 5.80 15.01
C THR A 27 7.04 5.42 14.02
N GLY A 28 7.39 4.81 12.88
CA GLY A 28 6.39 4.39 11.90
C GLY A 28 5.47 3.27 12.36
N VAL A 29 5.90 2.41 13.30
CA VAL A 29 5.01 1.45 13.96
C VAL A 29 3.96 2.17 14.80
N ASN A 30 4.36 3.21 15.54
CA ASN A 30 3.44 4.02 16.34
C ASN A 30 2.48 4.82 15.44
N ASP A 31 2.98 5.45 14.38
CA ASP A 31 2.16 6.19 13.41
C ASP A 31 1.13 5.27 12.76
N LYS A 32 1.56 4.10 12.29
CA LYS A 32 0.64 3.08 11.73
C LYS A 32 -0.39 2.63 12.75
N ARG A 33 0.00 2.42 14.00
CA ARG A 33 -0.93 2.01 15.06
C ARG A 33 -2.02 3.04 15.29
N ASN A 34 -1.65 4.31 15.41
CA ASN A 34 -2.60 5.41 15.57
C ASN A 34 -3.51 5.52 14.34
N TRP A 35 -2.93 5.39 13.14
CA TRP A 35 -3.70 5.38 11.90
C TRP A 35 -4.70 4.21 11.84
N LEU A 36 -4.27 2.99 12.19
CA LEU A 36 -5.14 1.81 12.24
C LEU A 36 -6.27 1.97 13.28
N ALA A 37 -5.98 2.55 14.45
CA ALA A 37 -6.99 2.75 15.49
C ALA A 37 -8.20 3.58 14.99
N GLU A 38 -7.95 4.57 14.12
CA GLU A 38 -9.02 5.35 13.49
C GLU A 38 -9.67 4.61 12.31
N ARG A 39 -8.87 3.94 11.47
CA ARG A 39 -9.38 3.28 10.26
C ARG A 39 -10.15 2.00 10.54
N ILE A 40 -9.86 1.26 11.62
CA ILE A 40 -10.61 0.06 12.00
C ILE A 40 -12.08 0.39 12.23
N LYS A 41 -12.39 1.58 12.79
CA LYS A 41 -13.76 2.07 12.98
C LYS A 41 -14.50 2.28 11.65
N GLU A 42 -13.77 2.43 10.54
CA GLU A 42 -14.29 2.60 9.17
C GLU A 42 -14.36 1.28 8.39
N GLY A 43 -14.11 0.13 9.05
CA GLY A 43 -14.12 -1.19 8.44
C GLY A 43 -12.76 -1.66 7.90
N HIS A 44 -11.67 -0.97 8.23
CA HIS A 44 -10.32 -1.43 7.90
C HIS A 44 -9.99 -2.70 8.69
N ILE A 45 -9.44 -3.70 8.01
CA ILE A 45 -9.08 -4.99 8.59
C ILE A 45 -7.58 -5.19 8.46
N PHE A 46 -6.94 -5.50 9.58
CA PHE A 46 -5.56 -5.96 9.63
C PHE A 46 -5.54 -7.32 10.33
N ARG A 47 -5.17 -8.38 9.60
CA ARG A 47 -5.15 -9.75 10.11
C ARG A 47 -3.76 -10.33 9.98
N LYS A 48 -3.17 -10.77 11.09
CA LYS A 48 -1.80 -11.27 11.17
C LYS A 48 -1.73 -12.68 11.76
N LEU A 49 -0.69 -13.42 11.43
CA LEU A 49 -0.34 -14.65 12.14
C LEU A 49 0.03 -14.30 13.59
N ASP A 50 -0.41 -15.10 14.54
CA ASP A 50 0.03 -15.01 15.93
C ASP A 50 1.46 -15.55 16.09
N ALA A 51 2.41 -14.76 15.59
CA ALA A 51 3.83 -15.03 15.65
C ALA A 51 4.63 -13.73 15.51
N GLN A 52 5.90 -13.75 15.92
CA GLN A 52 6.86 -12.69 15.62
C GLN A 52 7.39 -12.82 14.19
N GLY A 53 6.51 -12.65 13.20
CA GLY A 53 6.82 -12.79 11.78
C GLY A 53 5.95 -11.89 10.91
N LYS A 54 6.49 -11.44 9.77
CA LYS A 54 5.74 -10.67 8.77
C LYS A 54 4.82 -11.61 7.99
N VAL A 55 3.68 -11.97 8.57
CA VAL A 55 2.65 -12.80 7.92
C VAL A 55 1.30 -12.15 8.20
N PHE A 56 0.76 -11.41 7.23
CA PHE A 56 -0.47 -10.64 7.43
C PHE A 56 -1.13 -10.24 6.10
N ILE A 57 -2.39 -9.83 6.20
CA ILE A 57 -3.16 -9.14 5.17
C ILE A 57 -3.79 -7.89 5.76
N GLU A 58 -3.91 -6.86 4.92
CA GLU A 58 -4.50 -5.57 5.27
C GLU A 58 -5.38 -5.07 4.12
N TYR A 59 -6.64 -4.76 4.43
CA TYR A 59 -7.63 -4.31 3.45
C TYR A 59 -8.72 -3.44 4.08
N ALA A 60 -9.45 -2.70 3.25
CA ALA A 60 -10.53 -1.81 3.68
C ALA A 60 -11.63 -1.73 2.61
N PRO A 61 -12.84 -1.25 2.96
CA PRO A 61 -13.80 -0.76 1.97
C PRO A 61 -13.14 0.23 1.01
N LEU A 62 -13.31 0.03 -0.30
CA LEU A 62 -12.65 0.82 -1.34
C LEU A 62 -13.03 2.31 -1.23
N GLU A 63 -14.25 2.60 -0.81
CA GLU A 63 -14.76 3.96 -0.56
C GLU A 63 -13.99 4.66 0.56
N LYS A 64 -13.42 3.91 1.50
CA LYS A 64 -12.59 4.41 2.61
C LYS A 64 -11.10 4.20 2.38
N ALA A 65 -10.72 3.56 1.27
CA ALA A 65 -9.33 3.31 0.97
C ALA A 65 -8.62 4.56 0.42
N TRP A 66 -7.48 4.91 1.01
CA TRP A 66 -6.62 6.05 0.68
C TRP A 66 -5.76 5.75 -0.54
N VAL A 67 -6.44 5.44 -1.64
CA VAL A 67 -5.87 5.12 -2.94
C VAL A 67 -6.72 5.76 -4.04
N PRO A 68 -6.13 6.19 -5.16
CA PRO A 68 -6.84 6.82 -6.27
C PRO A 68 -7.50 5.76 -7.17
N VAL A 69 -8.36 4.97 -6.57
CA VAL A 69 -9.18 3.92 -7.20
C VAL A 69 -10.64 4.16 -6.82
N THR A 70 -11.53 4.03 -7.79
CA THR A 70 -12.99 4.08 -7.60
C THR A 70 -13.60 2.74 -8.00
N GLY A 71 -14.76 2.46 -7.41
CA GLY A 71 -15.50 1.22 -7.59
C GLY A 71 -16.44 1.06 -6.41
N ASP A 72 -17.64 0.58 -6.69
CA ASP A 72 -18.71 0.55 -5.69
C ASP A 72 -18.71 -0.80 -4.97
N ASN A 73 -18.73 -0.76 -3.65
CA ASN A 73 -18.89 -1.90 -2.76
C ASN A 73 -17.77 -2.96 -2.89
N TYR A 74 -16.53 -2.52 -3.12
CA TYR A 74 -15.34 -3.39 -3.13
C TYR A 74 -14.57 -3.35 -1.82
N PHE A 75 -13.80 -4.41 -1.55
CA PHE A 75 -12.61 -4.26 -0.71
C PHE A 75 -11.37 -3.93 -1.55
N TYR A 76 -10.46 -3.15 -0.96
CA TYR A 76 -9.14 -2.89 -1.49
C TYR A 76 -8.08 -3.50 -0.57
N ILE A 77 -7.25 -4.40 -1.08
CA ILE A 77 -6.10 -4.95 -0.34
C ILE A 77 -4.91 -4.01 -0.48
N TYR A 78 -4.50 -3.41 0.64
CA TYR A 78 -3.28 -2.60 0.72
C TYR A 78 -2.02 -3.46 0.72
N CYS A 79 -2.05 -4.58 1.44
CA CYS A 79 -0.87 -5.42 1.63
C CYS A 79 -1.27 -6.86 1.92
N LEU A 80 -0.60 -7.80 1.27
CA LEU A 80 -0.58 -9.22 1.62
C LEU A 80 0.89 -9.64 1.66
N TRP A 81 1.39 -9.99 2.85
CA TRP A 81 2.79 -10.29 3.04
C TRP A 81 2.99 -11.60 3.80
N VAL A 82 3.90 -12.43 3.31
CA VAL A 82 4.38 -13.64 3.98
C VAL A 82 5.90 -13.65 3.89
N SER A 83 6.60 -13.56 5.02
CA SER A 83 8.07 -13.60 5.03
C SER A 83 8.59 -14.95 4.58
N GLY A 84 9.81 -14.95 4.01
CA GLY A 84 10.45 -16.14 3.46
C GLY A 84 10.57 -17.31 4.46
N SER A 85 10.76 -17.01 5.75
CA SER A 85 10.77 -17.99 6.85
C SER A 85 9.45 -18.75 7.05
N TYR A 86 8.35 -18.24 6.48
CA TYR A 86 7.02 -18.86 6.52
C TYR A 86 6.55 -19.29 5.12
N LYS A 87 7.43 -19.24 4.11
CA LYS A 87 7.11 -19.68 2.74
C LYS A 87 6.76 -21.17 2.72
N GLY A 88 5.81 -21.54 1.87
CA GLY A 88 5.40 -22.94 1.68
C GLY A 88 4.40 -23.47 2.72
N LYS A 89 4.05 -22.67 3.74
CA LYS A 89 3.15 -23.08 4.83
C LYS A 89 1.66 -22.82 4.57
N GLY A 90 1.28 -22.36 3.37
CA GLY A 90 -0.12 -22.08 3.03
C GLY A 90 -0.66 -20.72 3.49
N TYR A 91 0.01 -20.00 4.40
CA TYR A 91 -0.54 -18.77 4.99
C TYR A 91 -0.97 -17.67 4.01
N GLY A 92 -0.29 -17.50 2.87
CA GLY A 92 -0.72 -16.52 1.86
C GLY A 92 -2.08 -16.87 1.26
N LYS A 93 -2.36 -18.18 1.08
CA LYS A 93 -3.66 -18.69 0.62
C LYS A 93 -4.73 -18.44 1.69
N GLU A 94 -4.45 -18.82 2.94
CA GLU A 94 -5.41 -18.69 4.04
C GLU A 94 -5.78 -17.23 4.30
N LEU A 95 -4.80 -16.32 4.31
CA LEU A 95 -5.03 -14.89 4.47
C LEU A 95 -5.88 -14.33 3.32
N LEU A 96 -5.55 -14.65 2.07
CA LEU A 96 -6.36 -14.20 0.93
C LEU A 96 -7.78 -14.78 0.96
N GLN A 97 -7.93 -16.07 1.29
CA GLN A 97 -9.23 -16.71 1.43
C GLN A 97 -10.07 -16.02 2.51
N SER A 98 -9.47 -15.68 3.65
CA SER A 98 -10.19 -14.96 4.72
C SER A 98 -10.69 -13.57 4.29
N CYS A 99 -9.98 -12.88 3.39
CA CYS A 99 -10.45 -11.63 2.79
C CYS A 99 -11.63 -11.86 1.81
N ILE A 100 -11.56 -12.93 1.02
CA ILE A 100 -12.64 -13.37 0.10
C ILE A 100 -13.90 -13.73 0.89
N ASP A 101 -13.76 -14.47 1.98
CA ASP A 101 -14.88 -14.89 2.81
C ASP A 101 -15.53 -13.68 3.50
N ASP A 102 -14.74 -12.75 4.03
CA ASP A 102 -15.26 -11.50 4.59
C ASP A 102 -16.00 -10.66 3.53
N ALA A 103 -15.45 -10.56 2.31
CA ALA A 103 -16.08 -9.82 1.22
C ALA A 103 -17.45 -10.42 0.88
N LYS A 104 -17.55 -11.74 0.77
CA LYS A 104 -18.82 -12.44 0.51
C LYS A 104 -19.81 -12.30 1.67
N ALA A 105 -19.34 -12.48 2.91
CA ALA A 105 -20.17 -12.37 4.10
C ALA A 105 -20.77 -10.96 4.26
N GLN A 106 -20.04 -9.93 3.83
CA GLN A 106 -20.49 -8.54 3.86
C GLN A 106 -21.22 -8.10 2.57
N GLY A 107 -21.52 -9.02 1.66
CA GLY A 107 -22.20 -8.72 0.40
C GLY A 107 -21.44 -7.74 -0.50
N LYS A 108 -20.10 -7.75 -0.46
CA LYS A 108 -19.25 -6.93 -1.34
C LYS A 108 -19.38 -7.38 -2.79
N SER A 109 -19.21 -6.45 -3.72
CA SER A 109 -19.16 -6.71 -5.18
C SER A 109 -17.85 -7.38 -5.61
N GLY A 110 -16.79 -7.24 -4.82
CA GLY A 110 -15.54 -7.96 -5.05
C GLY A 110 -14.37 -7.42 -4.25
N ILE A 111 -13.15 -7.80 -4.65
CA ILE A 111 -11.89 -7.38 -4.04
C ILE A 111 -10.96 -6.87 -5.13
N CYS A 112 -10.23 -5.80 -4.87
CA CYS A 112 -9.22 -5.26 -5.78
C CYS A 112 -7.93 -4.87 -5.07
N LEU A 113 -6.86 -4.66 -5.85
CA LEU A 113 -5.55 -4.28 -5.36
C LEU A 113 -4.63 -3.76 -6.47
N LEU A 114 -3.67 -2.93 -6.09
CA LEU A 114 -2.59 -2.51 -6.96
C LEU A 114 -1.54 -3.62 -7.13
N SER A 115 -1.18 -3.89 -8.38
CA SER A 115 -0.09 -4.76 -8.77
C SER A 115 0.72 -4.14 -9.92
N SER A 116 1.58 -4.94 -10.53
CA SER A 116 2.41 -4.53 -11.66
C SER A 116 2.64 -5.71 -12.60
N LYS A 117 2.81 -5.40 -13.89
CA LYS A 117 3.03 -6.39 -14.95
C LYS A 117 4.28 -7.25 -14.69
N LYS A 118 5.35 -6.61 -14.21
CA LYS A 118 6.55 -7.26 -13.68
C LYS A 118 6.61 -7.04 -12.18
N LYS A 119 7.10 -8.04 -11.43
CA LYS A 119 7.22 -7.97 -9.97
C LYS A 119 7.99 -6.71 -9.54
N LYS A 120 7.34 -5.85 -8.77
CA LYS A 120 7.95 -4.68 -8.10
C LYS A 120 7.97 -4.89 -6.58
N PRO A 121 8.98 -4.35 -5.88
CA PRO A 121 8.99 -4.30 -4.42
C PRO A 121 7.71 -3.65 -3.88
N PHE A 122 7.21 -4.17 -2.74
CA PHE A 122 6.03 -3.64 -2.02
C PHE A 122 4.69 -3.66 -2.76
N LEU A 123 4.62 -4.18 -4.00
CA LEU A 123 3.37 -4.45 -4.69
C LEU A 123 3.04 -5.94 -4.66
N SER A 124 1.74 -6.24 -4.63
CA SER A 124 1.24 -7.62 -4.66
C SER A 124 1.67 -8.33 -5.94
N GLU A 125 2.03 -9.61 -5.84
CA GLU A 125 2.54 -10.36 -6.99
C GLU A 125 1.39 -10.87 -7.87
N LYS A 126 1.27 -10.31 -9.09
CA LYS A 126 0.25 -10.67 -10.08
C LYS A 126 0.07 -12.18 -10.22
N LYS A 127 1.17 -12.92 -10.45
CA LYS A 127 1.14 -14.37 -10.65
C LYS A 127 0.50 -15.15 -9.50
N PHE A 128 0.61 -14.65 -8.27
CA PHE A 128 -0.07 -15.25 -7.13
C PHE A 128 -1.57 -14.97 -7.18
N MET A 129 -1.96 -13.70 -7.38
CA MET A 129 -3.36 -13.28 -7.40
C MET A 129 -4.17 -13.94 -8.52
N LEU A 130 -3.59 -14.08 -9.73
CA LEU A 130 -4.27 -14.72 -10.87
C LEU A 130 -4.68 -16.18 -10.58
N LYS A 131 -3.96 -16.90 -9.71
CA LYS A 131 -4.32 -18.28 -9.32
C LYS A 131 -5.63 -18.35 -8.53
N TYR A 132 -6.07 -17.22 -7.97
CA TYR A 132 -7.30 -17.09 -7.20
C TYR A 132 -8.40 -16.35 -7.96
N GLY A 133 -8.29 -16.28 -9.30
CA GLY A 133 -9.35 -15.74 -10.16
C GLY A 133 -9.35 -14.23 -10.33
N PHE A 134 -8.38 -13.51 -9.74
CA PHE A 134 -8.21 -12.08 -10.02
C PHE A 134 -7.88 -11.87 -11.50
N LYS A 135 -8.37 -10.77 -12.07
CA LYS A 135 -8.12 -10.33 -13.45
C LYS A 135 -7.59 -8.91 -13.46
N VAL A 136 -6.80 -8.56 -14.46
CA VAL A 136 -6.45 -7.15 -14.70
C VAL A 136 -7.70 -6.45 -15.22
N VAL A 137 -8.11 -5.38 -14.55
CA VAL A 137 -9.30 -4.59 -14.90
C VAL A 137 -8.95 -3.18 -15.35
N ASP A 138 -7.76 -2.70 -15.00
CA ASP A 138 -7.30 -1.37 -15.41
C ASP A 138 -5.76 -1.29 -15.40
N THR A 139 -5.18 -0.38 -16.18
CA THR A 139 -3.72 -0.26 -16.36
C THR A 139 -3.24 1.19 -16.47
N ILE A 140 -2.03 1.45 -16.00
CA ILE A 140 -1.27 2.69 -16.23
C ILE A 140 0.06 2.35 -16.91
N ASN A 141 0.32 3.03 -18.04
CA ASN A 141 1.57 2.97 -18.80
C ASN A 141 2.07 1.54 -19.09
N ASP A 142 1.16 0.58 -19.25
CA ASP A 142 1.44 -0.86 -19.39
C ASP A 142 2.34 -1.48 -18.31
N GLU A 143 2.48 -0.81 -17.16
CA GLU A 143 3.39 -1.19 -16.10
C GLU A 143 2.66 -1.50 -14.80
N TYR A 144 1.76 -0.60 -14.39
CA TYR A 144 0.96 -0.73 -13.18
C TYR A 144 -0.42 -1.24 -13.54
N GLU A 145 -0.92 -2.19 -12.75
CA GLU A 145 -2.15 -2.90 -13.03
C GLU A 145 -3.05 -2.89 -11.79
N LEU A 146 -4.32 -2.56 -11.98
CA LEU A 146 -5.35 -2.83 -11.00
C LEU A 146 -5.89 -4.23 -11.25
N LEU A 147 -5.84 -5.07 -10.22
CA LEU A 147 -6.40 -6.42 -10.28
C LEU A 147 -7.70 -6.43 -9.48
N ALA A 148 -8.70 -7.15 -9.98
CA ALA A 148 -9.94 -7.38 -9.27
C ALA A 148 -10.42 -8.83 -9.37
N LEU A 149 -10.98 -9.33 -8.27
CA LEU A 149 -11.83 -10.51 -8.21
C LEU A 149 -13.26 -10.02 -8.00
N SER A 150 -14.02 -9.93 -9.09
CA SER A 150 -15.41 -9.49 -9.09
C SER A 150 -16.35 -10.68 -8.83
N PHE A 151 -17.38 -10.48 -8.00
CA PHE A 151 -18.41 -11.47 -7.70
C PHE A 151 -19.69 -11.23 -8.49
N ASP A 152 -19.91 -10.02 -8.99
CA ASP A 152 -21.13 -9.58 -9.67
C ASP A 152 -20.90 -9.08 -11.12
N GLY A 153 -19.65 -9.07 -11.59
CA GLY A 153 -19.27 -8.62 -12.92
C GLY A 153 -18.90 -7.14 -13.04
N THR A 154 -19.15 -6.33 -12.00
CA THR A 154 -18.67 -4.94 -11.92
C THR A 154 -17.14 -4.89 -11.83
N GLN A 155 -16.53 -3.73 -12.09
CA GLN A 155 -15.06 -3.59 -12.01
C GLN A 155 -14.67 -2.22 -11.43
N PRO A 156 -13.70 -2.17 -10.51
CA PRO A 156 -13.10 -0.92 -10.08
C PRO A 156 -12.09 -0.43 -11.14
N GLN A 157 -11.75 0.85 -11.08
CA GLN A 157 -10.81 1.50 -11.99
C GLN A 157 -9.99 2.56 -11.25
N PHE A 158 -8.83 2.91 -11.78
CA PHE A 158 -8.11 4.09 -11.30
C PHE A 158 -8.93 5.36 -11.55
N THR A 159 -8.77 6.37 -10.70
CA THR A 159 -9.40 7.67 -10.96
C THR A 159 -8.82 8.29 -12.23
N SER A 160 -9.59 9.13 -12.92
CA SER A 160 -9.12 9.79 -14.15
C SER A 160 -7.85 10.60 -13.93
N ASN A 161 -7.67 11.18 -12.73
CA ASN A 161 -6.50 12.00 -12.43
C ASN A 161 -5.20 11.19 -12.41
N VAL A 162 -5.25 9.90 -12.04
CA VAL A 162 -4.09 8.99 -12.08
C VAL A 162 -3.45 8.99 -13.47
N ARG A 163 -4.21 9.16 -14.55
CA ARG A 163 -3.69 9.12 -15.92
C ARG A 163 -2.71 10.24 -16.24
N LYS A 164 -2.66 11.32 -15.46
CA LYS A 164 -1.71 12.43 -15.65
C LYS A 164 -0.27 11.96 -15.49
N GLN A 165 0.03 11.19 -14.43
CA GLN A 165 1.38 10.72 -14.10
C GLN A 165 2.43 11.86 -14.12
N SER A 166 1.98 13.08 -13.83
CA SER A 166 2.79 14.29 -13.86
C SER A 166 2.30 15.33 -12.86
N ILE A 167 3.20 16.22 -12.48
CA ILE A 167 2.94 17.40 -11.64
C ILE A 167 3.66 18.62 -12.23
N GLU A 168 3.25 19.83 -11.82
CA GLU A 168 3.87 21.06 -12.32
C GLU A 168 5.28 21.30 -11.74
N GLY A 169 5.48 20.94 -10.46
CA GLY A 169 6.76 21.07 -9.77
C GLY A 169 7.85 20.23 -10.41
N LYS A 170 9.07 20.79 -10.53
CA LYS A 170 10.22 20.11 -11.13
C LYS A 170 11.16 19.51 -10.07
N GLU A 171 11.10 20.03 -8.86
CA GLU A 171 11.82 19.52 -7.71
C GLU A 171 11.45 18.06 -7.39
N LEU A 172 12.33 17.38 -6.65
CA LEU A 172 12.03 16.05 -6.14
C LEU A 172 10.81 16.15 -5.21
N THR A 173 9.71 15.53 -5.60
CA THR A 173 8.46 15.57 -4.84
C THR A 173 8.05 14.18 -4.41
N ILE A 174 7.76 14.00 -3.12
CA ILE A 174 7.32 12.72 -2.57
C ILE A 174 5.95 12.90 -1.94
N TYR A 175 4.96 12.20 -2.48
CA TYR A 175 3.67 12.01 -1.85
C TYR A 175 3.74 10.79 -0.93
N TYR A 176 3.33 10.92 0.33
CA TYR A 176 3.38 9.82 1.29
C TYR A 176 2.18 9.79 2.21
N GLY A 177 1.78 8.61 2.68
CA GLY A 177 0.83 8.42 3.77
C GLY A 177 1.48 7.69 4.96
N VAL A 178 0.80 7.62 6.10
CA VAL A 178 1.37 7.04 7.34
C VAL A 178 1.06 5.55 7.54
N GLN A 179 0.44 4.90 6.55
CA GLN A 179 -0.05 3.52 6.61
C GLN A 179 1.08 2.47 6.64
N CYS A 180 2.28 2.79 6.13
CA CYS A 180 3.42 1.88 6.09
C CYS A 180 4.49 2.31 7.12
N PRO A 181 4.92 1.42 8.04
CA PRO A 181 5.81 1.82 9.14
C PRO A 181 7.24 2.11 8.68
N TYR A 182 7.56 1.81 7.42
CA TYR A 182 8.87 2.10 6.83
C TYR A 182 9.02 3.57 6.43
N ILE A 183 7.91 4.29 6.24
CA ILE A 183 7.88 5.61 5.63
C ILE A 183 8.67 6.65 6.43
N PRO A 184 8.53 6.79 7.77
CA PRO A 184 9.28 7.81 8.51
C PRO A 184 10.80 7.69 8.35
N ASN A 185 11.33 6.47 8.43
CA ASN A 185 12.76 6.22 8.23
C ASN A 185 13.21 6.42 6.76
N CYS A 186 12.32 6.21 5.78
CA CYS A 186 12.59 6.55 4.38
C CYS A 186 12.65 8.07 4.19
N ILE A 187 11.68 8.81 4.75
CA ILE A 187 11.63 10.27 4.71
C ILE A 187 12.88 10.87 5.37
N GLU A 188 13.27 10.40 6.54
CA GLU A 188 14.47 10.86 7.26
C GLU A 188 15.74 10.72 6.40
N GLN A 189 15.96 9.53 5.81
CA GLN A 189 17.12 9.31 4.94
C GLN A 189 17.13 10.22 3.71
N ILE A 190 15.97 10.41 3.08
CA ILE A 190 15.83 11.26 1.89
C ILE A 190 16.07 12.72 2.26
N TYR A 191 15.44 13.19 3.33
CA TYR A 191 15.58 14.54 3.84
C TYR A 191 17.05 14.86 4.12
N ASN A 192 17.73 14.01 4.90
CA ASN A 192 19.14 14.19 5.24
C ASN A 192 20.04 14.20 3.98
N TYR A 193 19.77 13.32 3.02
CA TYR A 193 20.54 13.32 1.78
C TYR A 193 20.30 14.58 0.94
N CYS A 194 19.05 15.00 0.78
CA CYS A 194 18.70 16.20 0.02
C CYS A 194 19.28 17.46 0.66
N GLU A 195 19.18 17.60 1.97
CA GLU A 195 19.73 18.73 2.73
C GLU A 195 21.26 18.81 2.55
N ASN A 196 21.96 17.70 2.77
CA ASN A 196 23.43 17.64 2.65
C ASN A 196 23.95 17.89 1.23
N ASN A 197 23.12 17.71 0.21
CA ASN A 197 23.49 17.87 -1.20
C ASN A 197 22.77 19.04 -1.88
N GLN A 198 22.06 19.89 -1.11
CA GLN A 198 21.33 21.06 -1.60
C GLN A 198 20.34 20.72 -2.73
N ILE A 199 19.68 19.57 -2.64
CA ILE A 199 18.69 19.11 -3.60
C ILE A 199 17.30 19.59 -3.13
N PRO A 200 16.59 20.41 -3.92
CA PRO A 200 15.22 20.81 -3.58
C PRO A 200 14.31 19.59 -3.42
N LEU A 201 13.71 19.46 -2.23
CA LEU A 201 12.81 18.39 -1.85
C LEU A 201 11.47 18.98 -1.40
N ARG A 202 10.38 18.44 -1.95
CA ARG A 202 9.02 18.70 -1.52
C ARG A 202 8.39 17.43 -0.97
N LEU A 203 8.03 17.44 0.30
CA LEU A 203 7.29 16.36 0.94
C LEU A 203 5.81 16.75 1.02
N VAL A 204 4.93 15.88 0.53
CA VAL A 204 3.49 16.11 0.52
C VAL A 204 2.78 14.97 1.24
N GLU A 205 2.30 15.26 2.44
CA GLU A 205 1.52 14.30 3.20
C GLU A 205 0.11 14.14 2.63
N ILE A 206 -0.29 12.89 2.47
CA ILE A 206 -1.65 12.47 2.13
C ILE A 206 -2.33 12.10 3.45
N ASP A 207 -2.99 13.09 4.04
CA ASP A 207 -3.61 13.09 5.36
C ASP A 207 -5.15 13.03 5.31
N THR A 208 -5.74 13.04 4.11
CA THR A 208 -7.18 12.89 3.90
C THR A 208 -7.50 11.90 2.79
N LEU A 209 -8.67 11.27 2.92
CA LEU A 209 -9.24 10.41 1.89
C LEU A 209 -9.42 11.15 0.56
N GLU A 210 -9.88 12.41 0.61
CA GLU A 210 -10.08 13.23 -0.59
C GLU A 210 -8.77 13.46 -1.35
N LYS A 211 -7.70 13.88 -0.64
CA LYS A 211 -6.37 14.02 -1.25
C LYS A 211 -5.91 12.73 -1.89
N ALA A 212 -6.09 11.59 -1.21
CA ALA A 212 -5.70 10.29 -1.73
C ALA A 212 -6.45 9.90 -3.00
N LYS A 213 -7.76 10.19 -3.08
CA LYS A 213 -8.60 9.93 -4.27
C LYS A 213 -8.27 10.83 -5.45
N GLN A 214 -7.81 12.06 -5.17
CA GLN A 214 -7.47 13.07 -6.17
C GLN A 214 -6.01 13.01 -6.63
N LEU A 215 -5.20 12.04 -6.22
CA LEU A 215 -3.79 11.98 -6.63
C LEU A 215 -3.62 11.86 -8.16
N PRO A 216 -2.64 12.56 -8.76
CA PRO A 216 -2.40 12.52 -10.21
C PRO A 216 -1.53 11.33 -10.63
N CYS A 217 -1.41 10.30 -9.79
CA CYS A 217 -0.54 9.14 -10.04
C CYS A 217 -1.05 7.86 -9.39
N ILE A 218 -0.39 6.75 -9.70
CA ILE A 218 -0.58 5.49 -8.97
C ILE A 218 -0.09 5.71 -7.54
N PHE A 219 -0.89 5.27 -6.56
CA PHE A 219 -0.53 5.43 -5.17
C PHE A 219 -1.12 4.30 -4.32
N ASN A 220 -0.33 3.84 -3.35
CA ASN A 220 -0.79 2.96 -2.28
C ASN A 220 -0.48 3.60 -0.92
N ASN A 221 0.76 4.06 -0.74
CA ASN A 221 1.20 4.87 0.41
C ASN A 221 2.40 5.78 0.08
N TRP A 222 2.94 5.70 -1.13
CA TRP A 222 4.14 6.40 -1.57
C TRP A 222 4.12 6.61 -3.08
N ALA A 223 4.49 7.81 -3.54
CA ALA A 223 4.76 8.10 -4.95
C ALA A 223 5.85 9.17 -5.07
N VAL A 224 6.78 8.98 -6.01
CA VAL A 224 7.90 9.87 -6.27
C VAL A 224 7.71 10.54 -7.62
N PHE A 225 7.96 11.84 -7.65
CA PHE A 225 8.07 12.63 -8.87
C PHE A 225 9.42 13.34 -8.93
N TYR A 226 9.93 13.51 -10.14
CA TYR A 226 11.10 14.32 -10.40
C TYR A 226 10.99 14.94 -11.80
N ASN A 227 11.37 16.21 -11.95
CA ASN A 227 11.19 16.97 -13.20
C ASN A 227 9.73 16.92 -13.73
N GLY A 228 8.76 16.97 -12.81
CA GLY A 228 7.33 16.95 -13.12
C GLY A 228 6.78 15.61 -13.58
N LYS A 229 7.58 14.53 -13.57
CA LYS A 229 7.17 13.20 -14.04
C LYS A 229 7.11 12.20 -12.90
N PHE A 230 6.12 11.30 -12.96
CA PHE A 230 6.06 10.16 -12.05
C PHE A 230 7.24 9.23 -12.28
N GLU A 231 7.91 8.84 -11.19
CA GLU A 231 9.09 7.98 -11.23
C GLU A 231 8.79 6.57 -10.71
N THR A 232 8.20 6.47 -9.52
CA THR A 232 8.01 5.18 -8.85
C THR A 232 7.10 5.27 -7.63
N VAL A 233 6.48 4.15 -7.27
CA VAL A 233 5.86 3.91 -5.95
C VAL A 233 6.76 3.12 -5.00
N HIS A 234 8.00 2.84 -5.41
CA HIS A 234 8.98 2.16 -4.55
C HIS A 234 9.44 3.12 -3.46
N LEU A 235 9.27 2.72 -2.20
CA LEU A 235 9.85 3.40 -1.05
C LEU A 235 11.35 3.61 -1.27
N LEU A 236 11.77 4.87 -1.34
CA LEU A 236 13.18 5.20 -1.52
C LEU A 236 13.89 5.14 -0.17
N ASN A 237 15.12 4.63 -0.20
CA ASN A 237 16.14 4.93 0.79
C ASN A 237 17.21 5.80 0.12
N GLU A 238 18.23 6.24 0.87
CA GLU A 238 19.29 7.08 0.32
C GLU A 238 19.93 6.47 -0.94
N GLY A 239 20.23 5.16 -0.92
CA GLY A 239 20.86 4.48 -2.04
C GLY A 239 20.00 4.43 -3.31
N LEU A 240 18.68 4.24 -3.16
CA LEU A 240 17.74 4.26 -4.28
C LEU A 240 17.53 5.68 -4.81
N LEU A 241 17.51 6.68 -3.92
CA LEU A 241 17.45 8.07 -4.32
C LEU A 241 18.67 8.50 -5.14
N LYS A 242 19.88 8.16 -4.67
CA LYS A 242 21.13 8.39 -5.41
C LYS A 242 21.06 7.83 -6.82
N LYS A 243 20.61 6.57 -6.97
CA LYS A 243 20.45 5.94 -8.28
C LYS A 243 19.43 6.66 -9.16
N LEU A 244 18.29 7.06 -8.59
CA LEU A 244 17.25 7.79 -9.32
C LEU A 244 17.79 9.11 -9.89
N LEU A 245 18.58 9.85 -9.10
CA LEU A 245 19.14 11.14 -9.49
C LEU A 245 20.34 11.01 -10.44
N GLN A 246 21.13 9.93 -10.36
CA GLN A 246 22.27 9.69 -11.26
C GLN A 246 21.86 9.21 -12.65
N LEU A 247 20.66 8.64 -12.78
CA LEU A 247 20.14 8.12 -14.05
C LEU A 247 19.50 9.21 -14.93
N LYS A 248 19.54 10.48 -14.51
CA LYS A 248 18.84 11.60 -15.14
C LYS A 248 19.73 12.83 -15.22
#